data_AF-G8FQ61-F1
#
_entry.id   AF-G8FQ61-F1
#
_cell.length_a   1.000
_cell.length_b   1.000
_cell.length_c   1.000
_cell.angle_alpha   90.00
_cell.angle_beta   90.00
_cell.angle_gamma   90.00
#
_symmetry.space_group_name_H-M   'P 1'
#
loop_
_entity.id
_entity.type
_entity.pdbx_description
1 polymer ?
#
loop_
_entity_poly.entity_id
_entity_poly.type
_entity_poly.pdbx_seq_one_letter_code
_entity_poly.pdbx_strand_id
1 'polypeptide(L)'
;HISNGCHPYPPVDKNGNTSGGLNPTGSESAGCKGSGYGTQVYGRAVKYQGVYAFMYSWYLPKDDTLTGLGHRHDWEACVVWVDDIAASSPKIVALSASAHSGYNKYCSSSYFSGSSAKIDYSSSYVVINHAPSATSTAGETQPLIMW
;
A
#
# COMPACT_ATOMS: atom_id res chain seq x y z
N HIS A 1 7.78 0.95 3.54
CA HIS A 1 8.27 1.94 4.52
C HIS A 1 7.09 2.79 4.91
N ILE A 2 6.98 3.18 6.17
CA ILE A 2 5.88 4.00 6.67
C ILE A 2 6.55 5.20 7.30
N SER A 3 6.52 6.35 6.64
CA SER A 3 7.16 7.55 7.18
C SER A 3 6.32 8.19 8.28
N ASN A 4 4.99 8.19 8.10
CA ASN A 4 4.01 8.68 9.06
C ASN A 4 2.64 8.00 8.86
N GLY A 5 1.66 8.38 9.68
CA GLY A 5 0.34 7.76 9.69
C GLY A 5 0.30 6.36 10.32
N CYS A 6 -0.72 5.60 9.93
CA CYS A 6 -0.99 4.28 10.47
C CYS A 6 -0.08 3.19 9.86
N HIS A 7 -0.02 2.04 10.52
CA HIS A 7 0.53 0.82 9.93
C HIS A 7 -0.59 -0.01 9.26
N PRO A 8 -0.28 -0.99 8.38
CA PRO A 8 -1.29 -1.85 7.76
C PRO A 8 -1.94 -2.83 8.74
N TYR A 9 -3.27 -2.99 8.64
CA TYR A 9 -4.12 -3.85 9.47
C TYR A 9 -4.85 -4.88 8.61
N PRO A 10 -5.32 -5.99 9.19
CA PRO A 10 -6.30 -6.87 8.56
C PRO A 10 -7.71 -6.22 8.58
N PRO A 11 -8.28 -5.80 7.43
CA PRO A 11 -9.62 -5.25 7.30
C PRO A 11 -10.72 -6.29 7.32
N VAL A 12 -10.42 -7.57 7.08
CA VAL A 12 -11.43 -8.62 6.94
C VAL A 12 -10.92 -9.93 7.51
N ASP A 13 -11.78 -10.67 8.22
CA ASP A 13 -11.47 -12.01 8.72
C ASP A 13 -12.10 -13.12 7.85
N LYS A 14 -11.78 -14.37 8.18
CA LYS A 14 -12.29 -15.55 7.46
C LYS A 14 -13.82 -15.72 7.49
N ASN A 15 -14.51 -15.05 8.41
CA ASN A 15 -15.96 -15.10 8.55
C ASN A 15 -16.64 -13.93 7.83
N GLY A 16 -15.86 -13.04 7.19
CA GLY A 16 -16.37 -11.86 6.50
C GLY A 16 -16.64 -10.66 7.42
N ASN A 17 -16.19 -10.70 8.68
CA ASN A 17 -16.27 -9.52 9.54
C ASN A 17 -15.29 -8.47 9.06
N THR A 18 -15.70 -7.20 9.02
CA THR A 18 -14.85 -6.10 8.56
C THR A 18 -14.40 -5.19 9.69
N SER A 19 -13.21 -4.60 9.55
CA SER A 19 -12.67 -3.60 10.47
C SER A 19 -13.59 -2.37 10.52
N GLY A 20 -13.95 -1.96 11.74
CA GLY A 20 -14.66 -0.70 11.96
C GLY A 20 -13.80 0.56 11.74
N GLY A 21 -12.49 0.41 11.52
CA GLY A 21 -11.56 1.54 11.42
C GLY A 21 -11.43 2.36 12.70
N LEU A 22 -10.78 3.52 12.60
CA LEU A 22 -10.63 4.49 13.69
C LEU A 22 -11.21 5.85 13.29
N ASN A 23 -11.73 6.60 14.26
CA ASN A 23 -12.02 8.01 14.03
C ASN A 23 -10.72 8.76 13.74
N PRO A 24 -10.69 9.71 12.78
CA PRO A 24 -9.53 10.53 12.47
C PRO A 24 -9.32 11.60 13.54
N THR A 25 -8.98 11.17 14.75
CA THR A 25 -8.74 12.01 15.92
C THR A 25 -7.43 11.61 16.59
N GLY A 26 -6.82 12.55 17.30
CA GLY A 26 -5.51 12.35 17.93
C GLY A 26 -4.37 12.60 16.93
N SER A 27 -3.18 12.07 17.20
CA SER A 27 -2.09 12.13 16.23
C SER A 27 -2.34 11.19 15.05
N GLU A 28 -1.62 11.42 13.94
CA GLU A 28 -1.72 10.66 12.68
C GLU A 28 -1.67 9.14 12.90
N SER A 29 -0.84 8.70 13.84
CA SER A 29 -0.61 7.28 14.17
C SER A 29 -1.27 6.81 15.47
N ALA A 30 -2.08 7.67 16.13
CA ALA A 30 -2.72 7.35 17.39
C ALA A 30 -3.65 6.13 17.26
N GLY A 31 -3.39 5.12 18.07
CA GLY A 31 -4.18 3.88 18.08
C GLY A 31 -3.95 2.95 16.88
N CYS A 32 -3.03 3.27 15.96
CA CYS A 32 -2.83 2.50 14.73
C CYS A 32 -1.37 2.16 14.38
N LYS A 33 -0.44 2.16 15.35
CA LYS A 33 0.96 1.73 15.13
C LYS A 33 1.18 0.22 15.07
N GLY A 34 0.19 -0.58 15.45
CA GLY A 34 0.28 -2.04 15.34
C GLY A 34 -0.97 -2.74 15.87
N SER A 35 -1.39 -3.79 15.17
CA SER A 35 -2.55 -4.59 15.52
C SER A 35 -2.17 -5.74 16.45
N GLY A 36 -3.04 -6.06 17.41
CA GLY A 36 -2.92 -7.30 18.20
C GLY A 36 -3.08 -8.58 17.36
N TYR A 37 -3.55 -8.46 16.12
CA TYR A 37 -3.71 -9.56 15.16
C TYR A 37 -2.62 -9.59 14.07
N GLY A 38 -1.58 -8.77 14.20
CA GLY A 38 -0.53 -8.64 13.19
C GLY A 38 -0.93 -7.76 11.99
N THR A 39 -0.10 -7.78 10.96
CA THR A 39 -0.25 -6.94 9.75
C THR A 39 -0.67 -7.77 8.55
N GLN A 40 -1.06 -7.14 7.45
CA GLN A 40 -1.57 -7.81 6.26
C GLN A 40 -1.29 -6.98 5.00
N VAL A 41 -0.95 -7.68 3.91
CA VAL A 41 -1.03 -7.16 2.53
C VAL A 41 -1.91 -8.10 1.70
N TYR A 42 -2.67 -7.52 0.77
CA TYR A 42 -3.58 -8.22 -0.13
C TYR A 42 -3.03 -8.20 -1.55
N GLY A 43 -3.11 -9.33 -2.26
CA GLY A 43 -2.61 -9.44 -3.63
C GLY A 43 -3.70 -9.81 -4.62
N ARG A 44 -3.67 -9.23 -5.82
CA ARG A 44 -4.47 -9.68 -6.96
C ARG A 44 -3.65 -9.57 -8.24
N ALA A 45 -3.67 -10.62 -9.06
CA ALA A 45 -2.94 -10.67 -10.31
C ALA A 45 -3.88 -10.79 -11.50
N VAL A 46 -3.61 -10.05 -12.58
CA VAL A 46 -4.35 -10.13 -13.84
C VAL A 46 -3.45 -9.83 -15.02
N LYS A 47 -3.70 -10.44 -16.17
CA LYS A 47 -3.09 -10.01 -17.43
C LYS A 47 -3.90 -8.83 -17.99
N TYR A 48 -3.24 -7.71 -18.25
CA TYR A 48 -3.85 -6.50 -18.77
C TYR A 48 -3.05 -5.99 -19.96
N GLN A 49 -3.68 -5.88 -21.14
CA GLN A 49 -3.06 -5.38 -22.37
C GLN A 49 -1.70 -6.03 -22.71
N GLY A 50 -1.56 -7.34 -22.49
CA GLY A 50 -0.35 -8.08 -22.84
C GLY A 50 0.74 -8.13 -21.77
N VAL A 51 0.62 -7.35 -20.69
CA VAL A 51 1.50 -7.41 -19.51
C VAL A 51 0.77 -7.97 -18.29
N TYR A 52 1.50 -8.52 -17.32
CA TYR A 52 0.94 -8.97 -16.05
C TYR A 52 0.98 -7.85 -15.01
N ALA A 53 -0.18 -7.56 -14.41
CA ALA A 53 -0.35 -6.62 -13.32
C ALA A 53 -0.49 -7.40 -12.00
N PHE A 54 0.44 -7.17 -11.08
CA PHE A 54 0.36 -7.66 -9.71
C PHE A 54 0.04 -6.49 -8.79
N MET A 55 -1.22 -6.37 -8.39
CA MET A 55 -1.67 -5.37 -7.44
C MET A 55 -1.44 -5.86 -6.02
N TYR A 56 -0.80 -5.04 -5.20
CA TYR A 56 -0.68 -5.21 -3.76
C TYR A 56 -1.42 -4.07 -3.09
N SER A 57 -2.23 -4.37 -2.07
CA SER A 57 -3.03 -3.39 -1.38
C SER A 57 -2.94 -3.53 0.13
N TRP A 58 -2.97 -2.39 0.80
CA TRP A 58 -2.92 -2.26 2.25
C TRP A 58 -4.14 -1.49 2.72
N TYR A 59 -4.66 -1.90 3.87
CA TYR A 59 -5.69 -1.17 4.59
C TYR A 59 -5.10 -0.56 5.85
N LEU A 60 -5.46 0.69 6.11
CA LEU A 60 -5.12 1.38 7.33
C LEU A 60 -6.41 1.81 8.05
N PRO A 61 -6.45 1.78 9.40
CA PRO A 61 -7.71 2.04 10.11
C PRO A 61 -8.24 3.48 9.96
N LYS A 62 -7.36 4.44 9.66
CA LYS A 62 -7.69 5.85 9.38
C LYS A 62 -6.58 6.46 8.51
N ASP A 63 -6.94 7.52 7.80
CA ASP A 63 -6.01 8.50 7.24
C ASP A 63 -6.23 9.82 8.00
N ASP A 64 -5.19 10.40 8.56
CA ASP A 64 -5.29 11.58 9.41
C ASP A 64 -3.97 12.34 9.36
N THR A 65 -3.97 13.53 8.76
CA THR A 65 -2.80 14.43 8.72
C THR A 65 -2.85 15.47 9.84
N LEU A 66 -4.05 15.79 10.30
CA LEU A 66 -4.32 16.71 11.39
C LEU A 66 -5.62 16.31 12.05
N THR A 67 -5.63 16.23 13.37
CA THR A 67 -6.77 15.75 14.15
C THR A 67 -8.10 16.35 13.64
N GLY A 68 -8.97 15.48 13.14
CA GLY A 68 -10.31 15.81 12.66
C GLY A 68 -10.41 16.21 11.18
N LEU A 69 -9.29 16.29 10.44
CA LEU A 69 -9.26 16.68 9.02
C LEU A 69 -9.07 15.50 8.05
N GLY A 70 -8.84 14.30 8.55
CA GLY A 70 -8.75 13.08 7.75
C GLY A 70 -10.05 12.31 7.61
N HIS A 71 -9.94 11.01 7.36
CA HIS A 71 -11.07 10.08 7.28
C HIS A 71 -10.83 8.75 7.99
N ARG A 72 -11.93 8.13 8.41
CA ARG A 72 -11.94 6.74 8.83
C ARG A 72 -11.69 5.85 7.62
N HIS A 73 -10.88 4.81 7.82
CA HIS A 73 -10.41 3.89 6.80
C HIS A 73 -9.45 4.55 5.81
N ASP A 74 -8.53 3.75 5.32
CA ASP A 74 -7.73 4.09 4.17
C ASP A 74 -7.33 2.82 3.43
N TRP A 75 -7.29 2.91 2.11
CA TRP A 75 -6.98 1.82 1.21
C TRP A 75 -6.02 2.31 0.14
N GLU A 76 -4.83 1.73 0.17
CA GLU A 76 -3.77 2.08 -0.76
C GLU A 76 -3.33 0.87 -1.55
N ALA A 77 -2.77 1.11 -2.73
CA ALA A 77 -2.32 0.05 -3.61
C ALA A 77 -1.09 0.44 -4.42
N CYS A 78 -0.26 -0.55 -4.71
CA CYS A 78 0.72 -0.48 -5.78
C CYS A 78 0.47 -1.58 -6.80
N VAL A 79 0.92 -1.37 -8.04
CA VAL A 79 0.86 -2.35 -9.12
C VAL A 79 2.26 -2.54 -9.68
N VAL A 80 2.79 -3.75 -9.53
CA VAL A 80 4.02 -4.17 -10.19
C VAL A 80 3.66 -4.74 -11.55
N TRP A 81 4.17 -4.12 -12.61
CA TRP A 81 3.92 -4.53 -13.99
C TRP A 81 5.09 -5.38 -14.47
N VAL A 82 4.80 -6.60 -14.88
CA VAL A 82 5.76 -7.57 -15.40
C VAL A 82 5.40 -7.86 -16.86
N ASP A 83 6.39 -8.00 -17.73
CA ASP A 83 6.17 -8.29 -19.15
C ASP A 83 5.49 -9.66 -19.37
N ASP A 84 6.27 -10.73 -19.54
CA ASP A 84 5.80 -12.09 -19.73
C ASP A 84 6.35 -12.98 -18.62
N ILE A 85 5.44 -13.40 -17.74
CA ILE A 85 5.79 -14.29 -16.61
C ILE A 85 6.19 -15.70 -17.06
N ALA A 86 5.92 -16.07 -18.32
CA ALA A 86 6.34 -17.34 -18.89
C ALA A 86 7.74 -17.28 -19.55
N ALA A 87 8.32 -16.08 -19.67
CA ALA A 87 9.68 -15.92 -20.19
C ALA A 87 10.70 -16.57 -19.25
N SER A 88 11.86 -16.96 -19.78
CA SER A 88 12.98 -17.49 -18.98
C SER A 88 13.53 -16.48 -17.98
N SER A 89 13.32 -15.18 -18.24
CA SER A 89 13.69 -14.08 -17.35
C SER A 89 12.64 -12.97 -17.46
N PRO A 90 11.54 -13.06 -16.68
CA PRO A 90 10.50 -12.02 -16.64
C PRO A 90 11.09 -10.71 -16.12
N LYS A 91 10.64 -9.59 -16.68
CA LYS A 91 11.12 -8.26 -16.32
C LYS A 91 10.01 -7.42 -15.74
N ILE A 92 10.33 -6.75 -14.64
CA ILE A 92 9.50 -5.65 -14.14
C ILE A 92 9.68 -4.47 -15.08
N VAL A 93 8.58 -4.04 -15.71
CA VAL A 93 8.58 -2.98 -16.72
C VAL A 93 8.09 -1.64 -16.18
N ALA A 94 7.29 -1.66 -15.11
CA ALA A 94 6.82 -0.45 -14.45
C ALA A 94 6.36 -0.74 -13.02
N LEU A 95 6.24 0.33 -12.24
CA LEU A 95 5.56 0.36 -10.96
C LEU A 95 4.51 1.47 -10.99
N SER A 96 3.35 1.23 -10.39
CA SER A 96 2.36 2.26 -10.13
C SER A 96 2.02 2.28 -8.65
N ALA A 97 1.81 3.45 -8.06
CA ALA A 97 1.35 3.61 -6.68
C ALA A 97 0.15 4.57 -6.67
N SER A 98 -0.91 4.22 -5.93
CA SER A 98 -2.10 5.05 -5.82
C SER A 98 -1.76 6.42 -5.24
N ALA A 99 -2.48 7.44 -5.68
CA ALA A 99 -2.42 8.78 -5.08
C ALA A 99 -3.71 9.52 -5.42
N HIS A 100 -4.57 9.70 -4.41
CA HIS A 100 -5.77 10.55 -4.46
C HIS A 100 -6.63 10.37 -5.73
N SER A 101 -7.12 9.16 -5.98
CA SER A 101 -7.91 8.74 -7.16
C SER A 101 -7.11 8.50 -8.45
N GLY A 102 -5.79 8.69 -8.42
CA GLY A 102 -4.89 8.42 -9.53
C GLY A 102 -3.82 7.39 -9.20
N TYR A 103 -2.88 7.24 -10.14
CA TYR A 103 -1.67 6.45 -9.95
C TYR A 103 -0.45 7.23 -10.44
N ASN A 104 0.52 7.40 -9.57
CA ASN A 104 1.88 7.78 -9.96
C ASN A 104 2.55 6.59 -10.63
N LYS A 105 3.36 6.84 -11.67
CA LYS A 105 4.02 5.80 -12.47
C LYS A 105 5.52 5.96 -12.40
N TYR A 106 6.21 4.84 -12.21
CA TYR A 106 7.66 4.80 -11.98
C TYR A 106 8.31 3.73 -12.85
N CYS A 107 9.53 3.99 -13.30
CA CYS A 107 10.32 3.09 -14.15
C CYS A 107 11.77 2.89 -13.66
N SER A 108 12.17 3.52 -12.55
CA SER A 108 13.54 3.38 -12.03
C SER A 108 13.71 2.06 -11.28
N SER A 109 14.80 1.34 -11.59
CA SER A 109 15.21 0.14 -10.85
C SER A 109 15.61 0.42 -9.41
N SER A 110 15.94 1.67 -9.07
CA SER A 110 16.31 2.08 -7.70
C SER A 110 15.18 1.89 -6.68
N TYR A 111 13.94 1.78 -7.15
CA TYR A 111 12.75 1.51 -6.33
C TYR A 111 12.52 0.02 -6.06
N PHE A 112 13.47 -0.85 -6.40
CA PHE A 112 13.37 -2.28 -6.19
C PHE A 112 14.54 -2.81 -5.36
N SER A 113 14.29 -3.87 -4.60
CA SER A 113 15.31 -4.75 -4.04
C SER A 113 15.06 -6.15 -4.58
N GLY A 114 15.88 -6.57 -5.56
CA GLY A 114 15.55 -7.73 -6.39
C GLY A 114 14.21 -7.53 -7.11
N SER A 115 13.25 -8.43 -6.88
CA SER A 115 11.89 -8.36 -7.41
C SER A 115 10.88 -7.66 -6.47
N SER A 116 11.33 -7.15 -5.33
CA SER A 116 10.46 -6.50 -4.35
C SER A 116 10.41 -4.99 -4.57
N ALA A 117 9.24 -4.46 -4.89
CA ALA A 117 9.02 -3.01 -4.96
C ALA A 117 9.14 -2.38 -3.57
N LYS A 118 9.82 -1.24 -3.50
CA LYS A 118 9.95 -0.42 -2.29
C LYS A 118 8.96 0.73 -2.36
N ILE A 119 7.98 0.68 -1.48
CA ILE A 119 6.91 1.68 -1.35
C ILE A 119 7.05 2.40 -0.02
N ASP A 120 6.94 3.72 -0.05
CA ASP A 120 6.74 4.56 1.13
C ASP A 120 5.28 4.98 1.23
N TYR A 121 4.68 4.88 2.40
CA TYR A 121 3.38 5.47 2.71
C TYR A 121 3.62 6.72 3.56
N SER A 122 3.18 7.87 3.07
CA SER A 122 3.37 9.14 3.76
C SER A 122 2.39 10.22 3.35
N SER A 123 2.25 11.23 4.22
CA SER A 123 1.74 12.55 3.87
C SER A 123 2.84 13.59 4.06
N SER A 124 3.05 14.43 3.04
CA SER A 124 4.05 15.52 3.06
C SER A 124 3.41 16.92 3.17
N TYR A 125 2.08 17.01 3.16
CA TYR A 125 1.36 18.28 3.22
C TYR A 125 0.26 18.23 4.25
N VAL A 126 0.14 19.31 5.02
CA VAL A 126 -0.84 19.47 6.12
C VAL A 126 -2.27 19.10 5.72
N VAL A 127 -2.66 19.39 4.47
CA VAL A 127 -4.04 19.21 3.96
C VAL A 127 -4.17 18.11 2.91
N ILE A 128 -3.08 17.43 2.54
CA ILE A 128 -3.16 16.31 1.60
C ILE A 128 -2.95 15.04 2.40
N ASN A 129 -3.98 14.22 2.40
CA ASN A 129 -4.03 12.88 2.96
C ASN A 129 -2.85 12.01 2.51
N HIS A 130 -2.68 10.84 3.11
CA HIS A 130 -1.54 10.00 2.77
C HIS A 130 -1.69 9.44 1.35
N ALA A 131 -0.55 9.04 0.78
CA ALA A 131 -0.50 8.27 -0.45
C ALA A 131 0.80 7.45 -0.51
N PRO A 132 0.80 6.28 -1.17
CA PRO A 132 2.01 5.56 -1.45
C PRO A 132 2.84 6.21 -2.56
N SER A 133 4.15 6.16 -2.43
CA SER A 133 5.10 6.54 -3.46
C SER A 133 6.24 5.53 -3.57
N ALA A 134 6.86 5.44 -4.74
CA ALA A 134 8.06 4.63 -4.90
C ALA A 134 9.24 5.28 -4.15
N THR A 135 10.02 4.48 -3.43
CA THR A 135 11.11 4.97 -2.58
C THR A 135 12.38 4.15 -2.74
N SER A 136 13.55 4.76 -2.49
CA SER A 136 14.82 4.04 -2.38
C SER A 136 15.01 3.42 -0.99
N THR A 137 14.25 3.88 0.01
CA THR A 137 14.32 3.42 1.40
C THR A 137 13.76 2.01 1.57
N ALA A 138 14.46 1.17 2.35
CA ALA A 138 13.97 -0.16 2.69
C ALA A 138 12.71 -0.07 3.56
N GLY A 139 11.76 -0.98 3.33
CA GLY A 139 10.54 -1.11 4.11
C GLY A 139 10.43 -2.48 4.78
N GLU A 140 9.27 -2.71 5.39
CA GLU A 140 8.88 -3.99 5.96
C GLU A 140 7.98 -4.77 4.98
N THR A 141 7.94 -6.09 5.14
CA THR A 141 6.98 -6.97 4.46
C THR A 141 5.87 -7.41 5.41
N GLN A 142 4.73 -7.77 4.84
CA GLN A 142 3.55 -8.23 5.59
C GLN A 142 3.16 -9.63 5.09
N PRO A 143 2.48 -10.45 5.91
CA PRO A 143 1.82 -11.66 5.42
C PRO A 143 0.93 -11.32 4.22
N LEU A 144 1.06 -12.07 3.14
CA LEU A 144 0.31 -11.88 1.91
C LEU A 144 -0.87 -12.85 1.86
N ILE A 145 -2.05 -12.33 1.53
CA ILE A 145 -3.20 -13.15 1.11
C ILE A 145 -3.62 -12.72 -0.29
N MET A 146 -3.77 -13.69 -1.19
CA MET A 146 -4.26 -13.44 -2.54
C MET A 146 -5.79 -13.44 -2.56
N TRP A 147 -6.38 -12.63 -3.45
CA TRP A 147 -7.81 -12.65 -3.76
C TRP A 147 -8.27 -14.00 -4.32
#